data_AF-A0A5P3VRF2-F1
#
_entry.id   AF-A0A5P3VRF2-F1
#
_cell.length_a   1.000
_cell.length_b   1.000
_cell.length_c   1.000
_cell.angle_alpha   90.00
_cell.angle_beta   90.00
_cell.angle_gamma   90.00
#
_symmetry.space_group_name_H-M   'P 1'
#
loop_
_entity.id
_entity.type
_entity.pdbx_description
1 polymer ?
#
loop_
_entity_poly.entity_id
_entity_poly.type
_entity_poly.pdbx_seq_one_letter_code
_entity_poly.pdbx_strand_id
1 'polypeptide(L)' 'MGRATFGGMTQQDRDWHMVYERGATPLQKADIVEAFANMCTELRAKGYTCANDERANSLLGAITRYIVESQQ' A
#
# COMPACT_ATOMS: atom_id res chain seq x y z
N MET A 1 27.35 8.83 10.11
CA MET A 1 25.91 9.07 10.31
C MET A 1 25.19 8.70 9.02
N GLY A 2 24.51 7.54 8.99
CA GLY A 2 23.81 7.08 7.80
C GLY A 2 22.54 7.89 7.59
N ARG A 3 22.43 8.59 6.46
CA ARG A 3 21.17 9.17 5.97
C ARG A 3 20.18 8.02 5.79
N ALA A 4 19.18 7.92 6.66
CA ALA A 4 18.01 7.10 6.37
C ALA A 4 17.37 7.69 5.11
N THR A 5 17.40 6.94 4.01
CA THR A 5 16.70 7.26 2.77
C THR A 5 15.19 7.16 3.04
N PHE A 6 14.60 8.25 3.51
CA PHE A 6 13.16 8.45 3.52
C PHE A 6 12.67 8.49 2.07
N GLY A 7 12.17 7.37 1.55
CA GLY A 7 11.53 7.36 0.23
C GLY A 7 11.44 6.01 -0.48
N GLY A 8 12.19 5.00 -0.04
CA GLY A 8 12.12 3.66 -0.63
C GLY A 8 11.09 2.78 0.06
N MET A 9 10.43 1.91 -0.71
CA MET A 9 9.59 0.82 -0.20
C MET A 9 10.37 0.00 0.83
N THR A 10 9.81 -0.22 2.02
CA THR A 10 10.44 -1.15 2.97
C THR A 10 10.42 -2.56 2.37
N GLN A 11 11.34 -3.44 2.79
CA GLN A 11 11.32 -4.81 2.27
C GLN A 11 9.99 -5.51 2.57
N GLN A 12 9.40 -5.21 3.72
CA GLN A 12 8.10 -5.73 4.11
C GLN A 12 6.98 -5.25 3.16
N ASP A 13 6.96 -3.96 2.79
CA ASP A 13 5.96 -3.45 1.85
C ASP A 13 6.11 -4.09 0.46
N ARG A 14 7.34 -4.37 0.02
CA ARG A 14 7.59 -5.14 -1.22
C ARG A 14 7.00 -6.54 -1.14
N ASP A 15 7.26 -7.25 -0.05
CA ASP A 15 6.80 -8.62 0.14
C ASP A 15 5.27 -8.67 0.17
N TRP A 16 4.61 -7.71 0.83
CA TRP A 16 3.16 -7.63 0.86
C TRP A 16 2.53 -7.12 -0.43
N HIS A 17 3.23 -6.26 -1.19
CA HIS A 17 2.81 -5.93 -2.55
C HIS A 17 2.82 -7.17 -3.46
N MET A 18 3.78 -8.08 -3.27
CA MET A 18 3.78 -9.36 -3.98
C MET A 18 2.60 -10.25 -3.58
N VAL A 19 2.20 -10.23 -2.30
CA VAL A 19 0.98 -10.89 -1.84
C VAL A 19 -0.25 -10.27 -2.49
N TYR A 20 -0.33 -8.94 -2.59
CA TYR A 20 -1.40 -8.29 -3.35
C TYR A 20 -1.46 -8.81 -4.79
N GLU A 21 -0.34 -8.77 -5.51
CA GLU A 21 -0.30 -9.16 -6.92
C GLU A 21 -0.70 -10.63 -7.14
N ARG A 22 -0.20 -11.55 -6.30
CA ARG A 22 -0.22 -13.00 -6.58
C ARG A 22 -0.97 -13.87 -5.58
N GLY A 23 -1.19 -13.38 -4.36
CA GLY A 23 -1.71 -14.16 -3.23
C GLY A 23 -3.09 -13.72 -2.72
N ALA A 24 -3.49 -12.47 -2.95
CA ALA A 24 -4.79 -11.96 -2.51
C ALA A 24 -5.93 -12.56 -3.35
N THR A 25 -6.99 -12.99 -2.66
CA THR A 25 -8.24 -13.42 -3.31
C THR A 25 -8.90 -12.26 -4.06
N PRO A 26 -9.80 -12.51 -5.03
CA PRO A 26 -10.50 -11.44 -5.73
C PRO A 26 -11.24 -10.47 -4.80
N LEU A 27 -11.84 -10.97 -3.72
CA LEU A 27 -12.51 -10.15 -2.70
C LEU A 27 -11.51 -9.25 -1.97
N GLN A 28 -10.42 -9.82 -1.45
CA GLN A 28 -9.37 -9.06 -0.77
C GLN A 28 -8.76 -8.00 -1.69
N LYS A 29 -8.57 -8.31 -2.99
CA LYS A 29 -8.10 -7.32 -3.97
C LYS A 29 -9.08 -6.15 -4.10
N ALA A 30 -10.38 -6.41 -4.14
CA ALA A 30 -11.39 -5.36 -4.20
C ALA A 30 -11.32 -4.45 -2.96
N ASP A 31 -11.25 -5.04 -1.76
CA ASP A 31 -11.14 -4.30 -0.50
C ASP A 31 -9.85 -3.46 -0.43
N ILE A 32 -8.72 -4.01 -0.88
CA ILE A 32 -7.43 -3.31 -0.93
C ILE A 32 -7.47 -2.11 -1.88
N VAL A 33 -8.05 -2.29 -3.08
CA VAL A 33 -8.17 -1.22 -4.08
C VAL A 33 -9.10 -0.11 -3.58
N GLU A 34 -10.21 -0.46 -2.93
CA GLU A 34 -11.12 0.51 -2.33
C GLU A 34 -10.42 1.30 -1.22
N ALA A 35 -9.73 0.62 -0.29
CA ALA A 35 -8.99 1.28 0.77
C ALA A 35 -7.89 2.21 0.23
N PHE A 36 -7.18 1.80 -0.82
CA PHE A 36 -6.19 2.63 -1.49
C PHE A 36 -6.80 3.88 -2.13
N ALA A 37 -7.95 3.74 -2.81
CA ALA A 37 -8.67 4.84 -3.42
C ALA A 37 -9.19 5.85 -2.36
N ASN A 38 -9.69 5.36 -1.23
CA ASN A 38 -10.13 6.18 -0.11
C ASN A 38 -8.96 6.97 0.50
N MET A 39 -7.83 6.31 0.75
CA MET A 39 -6.62 6.98 1.25
C MET A 39 -6.13 8.05 0.27
N CYS A 40 -6.12 7.75 -1.03
CA CYS A 40 -5.76 8.72 -2.06
C CYS A 40 -6.70 9.95 -2.06
N THR A 41 -7.99 9.74 -1.82
CA THR A 41 -8.97 10.83 -1.74
C THR A 41 -8.70 11.74 -0.53
N GLU A 42 -8.46 11.14 0.64
CA GLU A 42 -8.11 11.86 1.87
C GLU A 42 -6.80 12.68 1.73
N LEU A 43 -5.79 12.10 1.09
CA LEU A 43 -4.52 12.77 0.84
C LEU A 43 -4.68 13.96 -0.13
N ARG A 44 -5.48 13.81 -1.19
CA ARG A 44 -5.78 14.90 -2.12
C ARG A 44 -6.55 16.04 -1.44
N ALA A 45 -7.50 15.72 -0.57
CA ALA A 45 -8.23 16.73 0.22
C ALA A 45 -7.30 17.56 1.11
N LYS A 46 -6.15 17.01 1.50
CA LYS A 46 -5.09 17.69 2.28
C LYS A 46 -4.02 18.35 1.39
N GLY A 47 -4.19 18.35 0.07
CA GLY A 47 -3.28 18.98 -0.89
C GLY A 47 -2.09 18.12 -1.33
N TYR A 48 -2.06 16.83 -0.97
CA TYR A 48 -1.00 15.92 -1.42
C TYR A 48 -1.32 15.34 -2.81
N THR A 49 -0.28 15.13 -3.62
CA THR A 49 -0.40 14.40 -4.89
C THR A 49 -0.21 12.91 -4.65
N CYS A 50 -1.17 12.10 -5.10
CA CYS A 50 -0.99 10.65 -5.11
C CYS A 50 0.02 10.25 -6.18
N ALA A 51 1.07 9.55 -5.77
CA ALA A 51 2.05 8.99 -6.69
C ALA A 51 1.50 7.74 -7.38
N ASN A 52 2.05 7.42 -8.56
CA ASN A 52 1.77 6.20 -9.33
C ASN A 52 3.04 5.34 -9.49
N ASP A 53 4.03 5.55 -8.62
CA ASP A 53 5.35 4.93 -8.65
C ASP A 53 5.55 3.94 -7.49
N GLU A 54 6.80 3.65 -7.12
CA GLU A 54 7.12 2.74 -6.01
C GLU A 54 6.43 3.13 -4.68
N ARG A 55 6.10 4.39 -4.47
CA ARG A 55 5.36 4.82 -3.27
C ARG A 55 3.93 4.30 -3.26
N ALA A 56 3.29 4.23 -4.42
CA ALA A 56 1.95 3.65 -4.56
C ALA A 56 1.97 2.15 -4.22
N ASN A 57 2.96 1.44 -4.77
CA ASN A 57 3.15 0.01 -4.51
C ASN A 57 3.44 -0.26 -3.03
N SER A 58 4.21 0.63 -2.38
CA SER A 58 4.48 0.55 -0.94
C SER A 58 3.19 0.66 -0.12
N LEU A 59 2.34 1.64 -0.44
CA LEU A 59 1.07 1.85 0.24
C LEU A 59 0.10 0.68 0.00
N LEU A 60 0.05 0.14 -1.21
CA LEU A 60 -0.70 -1.09 -1.52
C LEU A 60 -0.21 -2.27 -0.68
N GLY A 61 1.12 -2.45 -0.55
CA GLY A 61 1.70 -3.47 0.31
C GLY A 61 1.28 -3.31 1.78
N ALA A 62 1.37 -2.10 2.33
CA ALA A 62 0.95 -1.83 3.70
C ALA A 62 -0.55 -2.11 3.95
N ILE A 63 -1.42 -1.70 3.03
CA ILE A 63 -2.86 -1.96 3.10
C ILE A 63 -3.15 -3.47 3.03
N THR A 64 -2.46 -4.18 2.14
CA THR A 64 -2.60 -5.63 1.97
C THR A 64 -2.26 -6.36 3.25
N ARG A 65 -1.13 -6.01 3.87
CA ARG A 65 -0.73 -6.56 5.17
C ARG A 65 -1.83 -6.36 6.20
N TYR A 66 -2.31 -5.13 6.34
CA TYR A 66 -3.33 -4.80 7.32
C TYR A 66 -4.60 -5.64 7.12
N ILE A 67 -5.12 -5.72 5.89
CA ILE A 67 -6.34 -6.46 5.59
C ILE A 67 -6.16 -7.97 5.83
N VAL A 68 -5.07 -8.55 5.33
CA VAL A 68 -4.82 -10.00 5.47
C VAL A 68 -4.56 -10.38 6.93
N GLU A 69 -3.77 -9.60 7.67
CA GLU A 69 -3.45 -9.89 9.08
C GLU A 69 -4.64 -9.61 10.02
N SER A 70 -5.57 -8.72 9.65
CA SER A 70 -6.74 -8.38 10.48
C SER A 70 -7.94 -9.30 10.31
N GLN A 71 -7.90 -10.28 9.39
CA GLN A 71 -8.99 -11.25 9.16
C GLN A 71 -8.92 -12.49 10.09
N GLN A 72 -8.33 -12.35 11.29
CA GLN A 72 -8.20 -13.43 12.28
C GLN A 72 -9.34 -13.47 13.29
#